data_AF-A0A955B8K3-F1
#
_entry.id   AF-A0A955B8K3-F1
#
_cell.length_a   1.000
_cell.length_b   1.000
_cell.length_c   1.000
_cell.angle_alpha   90.00
_cell.angle_beta   90.00
_cell.angle_gamma   90.00
#
_symmetry.space_group_name_H-M   'P 1'
#
loop_
_entity.id
_entity.type
_entity.pdbx_description
1 polymer ?
#
loop_
_entity_poly.entity_id
_entity_poly.type
_entity_poly.pdbx_seq_one_letter_code
_entity_poly.pdbx_strand_id
1 'polypeptide(L)'
;MHGLLKFFDAILNAIDGFLKATIGPPLRAFHAPIDNMLGSLPMSVAMACVLGLYAIAVIWVWRLKKEFVFRGAPSESRIYDLRIWATLVVVPYVVVYVLLGR
;
A
#
# COMPACT_ATOMS: atom_id res chain seq x y z
N MET A 1 35.33 -8.12 -9.12
CA MET A 1 33.95 -7.95 -8.61
C MET A 1 33.81 -6.90 -7.50
N HIS A 2 34.81 -6.69 -6.64
CA HIS A 2 34.71 -5.79 -5.47
C HIS A 2 34.70 -4.28 -5.81
N GLY A 3 35.33 -3.85 -6.91
CA GLY A 3 35.34 -2.43 -7.32
C GLY A 3 34.04 -1.96 -7.99
N LEU A 4 33.34 -2.85 -8.69
CA LEU A 4 32.07 -2.55 -9.35
C LEU A 4 30.96 -2.26 -8.33
N LEU A 5 30.89 -3.05 -7.25
CA LEU A 5 29.92 -2.85 -6.16
C LEU A 5 30.10 -1.49 -5.47
N LYS A 6 31.34 -1.10 -5.17
CA LYS A 6 31.64 0.21 -4.56
C LYS A 6 31.26 1.40 -5.46
N PHE A 7 31.37 1.23 -6.78
CA PHE A 7 30.93 2.23 -7.74
C PHE A 7 29.40 2.38 -7.74
N PHE A 8 28.66 1.27 -7.72
CA PHE A 8 27.20 1.30 -7.57
C PHE A 8 26.76 1.92 -6.23
N ASP A 9 27.42 1.57 -5.13
CA ASP A 9 27.12 2.15 -3.81
C ASP A 9 27.36 3.67 -3.81
N ALA A 10 28.44 4.14 -4.44
CA ALA A 10 28.73 5.57 -4.56
C ALA A 10 27.65 6.31 -5.37
N ILE A 11 27.17 5.72 -6.46
CA ILE A 11 26.08 6.28 -7.27
C ILE A 11 24.77 6.31 -6.47
N LEU A 12 24.42 5.22 -5.79
CA LEU A 12 23.20 5.15 -4.99
C LEU A 12 23.21 6.19 -3.87
N ASN A 13 24.34 6.38 -3.20
CA ASN A 13 24.50 7.39 -2.16
C ASN A 13 24.41 8.83 -2.73
N ALA A 14 24.96 9.06 -3.92
CA ALA A 14 24.85 10.36 -4.60
C ALA A 14 23.39 10.66 -5.00
N ILE A 15 22.67 9.66 -5.50
CA ILE A 15 21.25 9.77 -5.84
C ILE A 15 20.42 10.01 -4.57
N ASP A 16 20.63 9.26 -3.50
CA ASP A 16 19.93 9.47 -2.23
C ASP A 16 20.18 10.88 -1.66
N GLY A 17 21.44 11.35 -1.73
CA GLY A 17 21.79 12.72 -1.36
C GLY A 17 21.06 13.78 -2.21
N PHE A 18 21.02 13.61 -3.53
CA PHE A 18 20.30 14.49 -4.43
C PHE A 18 18.78 14.49 -4.18
N LEU A 19 18.18 13.30 -4.03
CA LEU A 19 16.74 13.17 -3.73
C LEU A 19 16.38 13.86 -2.42
N LYS A 20 17.19 13.67 -1.36
CA LYS A 20 16.98 14.31 -0.06
C LYS A 20 17.16 15.82 -0.10
N ALA A 21 18.08 16.33 -0.93
CA ALA A 21 18.37 17.77 -1.02
C ALA A 21 17.39 18.52 -1.94
N THR A 22 16.97 17.92 -3.06
CA THR A 22 16.19 18.61 -4.10
C THR A 22 14.70 18.29 -4.02
N ILE A 23 14.34 17.03 -3.79
CA ILE A 23 12.94 16.58 -3.76
C ILE A 23 12.40 16.53 -2.33
N GLY A 24 13.28 16.24 -1.35
CA GLY A 24 12.94 16.16 0.06
C GLY A 24 12.26 17.41 0.63
N PRO A 25 12.80 18.64 0.43
CA PRO A 25 12.23 19.84 1.04
C PRO A 25 10.84 20.22 0.50
N PRO A 26 10.59 20.22 -0.82
CA PRO A 26 9.24 20.46 -1.36
C PRO A 26 8.23 19.42 -0.89
N LEU A 27 8.64 18.14 -0.86
CA LEU A 27 7.76 17.06 -0.45
C LEU A 27 7.42 17.16 1.04
N ARG A 28 8.40 17.52 1.89
CA ARG A 28 8.18 17.80 3.31
C ARG A 28 7.31 19.01 3.54
N ALA A 29 7.46 20.09 2.76
CA ALA A 29 6.59 21.26 2.89
C ALA A 29 5.12 20.92 2.58
N PHE A 30 4.88 20.02 1.61
CA PHE A 30 3.54 19.55 1.26
C PHE A 30 2.96 18.56 2.29
N HIS A 31 3.79 17.66 2.84
CA HIS A 31 3.34 16.65 3.82
C HIS A 31 3.32 17.16 5.27
N ALA A 32 4.11 18.16 5.64
CA ALA A 32 4.20 18.69 7.01
C ALA A 32 2.85 19.06 7.66
N PRO A 33 1.87 19.64 6.96
CA PRO A 33 0.55 19.90 7.55
C PRO A 33 -0.19 18.60 7.89
N ILE A 34 -0.09 17.61 6.99
CA ILE A 34 -0.72 16.30 7.13
C ILE A 34 -0.02 15.51 8.24
N ASP A 35 1.32 15.53 8.27
CA ASP A 35 2.12 14.85 9.29
C ASP A 35 1.86 15.44 10.69
N ASN A 36 1.72 16.77 10.82
CA ASN A 36 1.37 17.39 12.09
C ASN A 36 -0.06 17.04 12.54
N MET A 37 -1.01 16.96 11.61
CA MET A 37 -2.37 16.52 11.92
C MET A 37 -2.41 15.05 12.34
N LEU A 38 -1.73 14.17 11.59
CA LEU A 38 -1.72 12.72 11.81
C LEU A 38 -0.85 12.32 13.00
N GLY A 39 0.23 13.05 13.28
CA GLY A 39 1.10 12.82 14.43
C GLY A 39 0.43 13.07 15.78
N SER A 40 -0.68 13.82 15.79
CA SER A 40 -1.50 14.03 17.00
C SER A 40 -2.44 12.86 17.31
N LEU A 41 -2.66 11.95 16.36
CA LEU A 41 -3.58 10.84 16.51
C LEU A 41 -2.87 9.62 17.12
N PRO A 42 -3.50 8.94 18.09
CA PRO A 42 -2.94 7.71 18.62
C PRO A 42 -2.91 6.64 17.53
N MET A 43 -1.88 5.79 17.55
CA MET A 43 -1.67 4.71 16.58
C MET A 43 -2.90 3.81 16.41
N SER A 44 -3.70 3.63 17.47
CA SER A 44 -4.96 2.90 17.44
C SER A 44 -5.98 3.46 16.45
N VAL A 45 -6.05 4.79 16.29
CA VAL A 45 -6.95 5.45 15.33
C VAL A 45 -6.45 5.23 13.91
N ALA A 46 -5.14 5.33 13.67
CA ALA A 46 -4.56 5.03 12.37
C ALA A 46 -4.83 3.58 11.96
N MET A 47 -4.68 2.62 12.89
CA MET A 47 -5.02 1.22 12.65
C MET A 47 -6.51 1.02 12.35
N ALA A 48 -7.40 1.66 13.12
CA ALA A 48 -8.84 1.60 12.88
C ALA A 48 -9.23 2.15 11.50
N CYS A 49 -8.62 3.26 11.06
CA CYS A 49 -8.82 3.81 9.72
C CYS A 49 -8.38 2.84 8.62
N VAL A 50 -7.19 2.23 8.76
CA VAL A 50 -6.69 1.25 7.78
C VAL A 50 -7.61 0.04 7.70
N LEU A 51 -8.03 -0.51 8.84
CA LEU A 51 -8.98 -1.62 8.88
C LEU A 51 -10.33 -1.26 8.27
N GLY A 52 -10.83 -0.05 8.54
CA GLY A 52 -12.06 0.48 7.96
C GLY A 52 -11.98 0.57 6.43
N LEU A 53 -10.87 1.10 5.89
CA LEU A 53 -10.64 1.18 4.45
C LEU A 53 -10.59 -0.20 3.80
N TYR A 54 -9.93 -1.18 4.43
CA TYR A 54 -9.94 -2.56 3.94
C TYR A 54 -11.34 -3.18 3.95
N ALA A 55 -12.11 -2.99 5.02
CA ALA A 55 -13.47 -3.49 5.10
C ALA A 55 -14.36 -2.87 4.00
N ILE A 56 -14.26 -1.55 3.80
CA ILE A 56 -14.99 -0.84 2.75
C ILE A 56 -14.59 -1.36 1.37
N ALA A 57 -13.29 -1.55 1.10
CA ALA A 57 -12.80 -2.07 -0.17
C ALA A 57 -13.35 -3.47 -0.46
N VAL A 58 -13.35 -4.37 0.53
CA VAL A 58 -13.95 -5.70 0.39
C VAL A 58 -15.44 -5.56 0.09
N ILE A 59 -16.20 -4.82 0.90
CA ILE A 59 -17.65 -4.61 0.68
C ILE A 59 -17.93 -4.06 -0.73
N TRP A 60 -17.11 -3.12 -1.20
CA TRP A 60 -17.22 -2.56 -2.54
C TRP A 60 -17.01 -3.63 -3.61
N VAL A 61 -15.95 -4.44 -3.48
CA VAL A 61 -15.65 -5.52 -4.41
C VAL A 61 -16.83 -6.49 -4.54
N TRP A 62 -17.51 -6.79 -3.44
CA TRP A 62 -18.71 -7.63 -3.44
C TRP A 62 -19.94 -6.98 -4.08
N ARG A 63 -19.99 -5.64 -4.15
CA ARG A 63 -21.06 -4.87 -4.82
C ARG A 63 -20.85 -4.67 -6.32
N LEU A 64 -19.68 -5.01 -6.87
CA LEU A 64 -19.44 -4.95 -8.31
C LEU A 64 -20.36 -5.92 -9.08
N LYS A 65 -20.89 -5.46 -10.20
CA LYS A 65 -21.71 -6.29 -11.09
C LYS A 65 -20.86 -7.42 -11.68
N LYS A 66 -21.47 -8.59 -11.85
CA LYS A 66 -20.81 -9.79 -12.39
C LYS A 66 -20.14 -9.56 -13.75
N GLU A 67 -20.72 -8.69 -14.59
CA GLU A 67 -20.18 -8.32 -15.90
C GLU A 67 -18.77 -7.72 -15.85
N PHE A 68 -18.43 -6.99 -14.78
CA PHE A 68 -17.08 -6.45 -14.56
C PHE A 68 -16.15 -7.49 -13.93
N VAL A 69 -16.70 -8.35 -13.08
CA VAL A 69 -15.95 -9.38 -12.34
C VAL A 69 -15.40 -10.44 -13.28
N PHE A 70 -16.19 -10.87 -14.26
CA PHE A 70 -15.82 -11.93 -15.21
C PHE A 70 -15.37 -11.38 -16.57
N ARG A 71 -15.05 -10.09 -16.67
CA ARG A 71 -14.65 -9.46 -17.94
C ARG A 71 -13.34 -10.09 -18.44
N GLY A 72 -13.42 -10.86 -19.53
CA GLY A 72 -12.28 -11.58 -20.09
C GLY A 72 -11.97 -12.92 -19.41
N ALA A 73 -12.82 -13.38 -18.50
CA ALA A 73 -12.68 -14.70 -17.87
C ALA A 73 -13.12 -15.82 -18.85
N PRO A 74 -12.43 -16.97 -18.85
CA PRO A 74 -12.79 -18.11 -19.71
C PRO A 74 -14.09 -18.80 -19.29
N SER A 75 -14.55 -18.63 -18.04
CA SER A 75 -15.87 -19.07 -17.59
C SER A 75 -16.33 -18.33 -16.33
N GLU A 76 -17.63 -18.39 -16.02
CA GLU A 76 -18.24 -17.83 -14.79
C GLU A 76 -18.07 -18.75 -13.55
N SER A 77 -17.04 -19.58 -13.52
CA SER A 77 -16.76 -20.44 -12.37
C SER A 77 -16.18 -19.64 -11.20
N ARG A 78 -16.37 -20.13 -9.97
CA ARG A 78 -15.85 -19.50 -8.73
C ARG A 78 -14.34 -19.32 -8.73
N ILE A 79 -13.61 -20.13 -9.49
CA ILE A 79 -12.15 -20.05 -9.63
C ILE A 79 -11.74 -18.80 -10.41
N TYR A 80 -12.60 -18.28 -11.29
CA TYR A 80 -12.33 -17.05 -12.05
C TYR A 80 -12.99 -15.81 -11.43
N ASP A 81 -13.63 -15.95 -10.27
CA ASP A 81 -14.29 -14.85 -9.61
C ASP A 81 -13.24 -13.94 -8.94
N LEU A 82 -12.98 -12.79 -9.58
CA LEU A 82 -11.99 -11.82 -9.12
C LEU A 82 -12.27 -11.32 -7.69
N ARG A 83 -13.52 -11.36 -7.23
CA ARG A 83 -13.90 -10.90 -5.88
C ARG A 83 -13.35 -11.82 -4.79
N ILE A 84 -13.38 -13.13 -5.05
CA ILE A 84 -12.87 -14.15 -4.14
C ILE A 84 -11.36 -13.99 -4.02
N TRP A 85 -10.66 -13.84 -5.15
CA TRP A 85 -9.21 -13.63 -5.16
C TRP A 85 -8.80 -12.32 -4.50
N ALA A 86 -9.50 -11.22 -4.78
CA ALA A 86 -9.24 -9.94 -4.12
C ALA A 86 -9.40 -10.06 -2.60
N THR A 87 -10.46 -10.73 -2.13
CA THR A 87 -10.67 -10.96 -0.70
C THR A 87 -9.57 -11.86 -0.12
N LEU A 88 -9.21 -12.95 -0.80
CA LEU A 88 -8.16 -13.88 -0.37
C LEU A 88 -6.77 -13.23 -0.28
N VAL A 89 -6.48 -12.20 -1.07
CA VAL A 89 -5.21 -11.46 -0.99
C VAL A 89 -5.24 -10.43 0.14
N VAL A 90 -6.38 -9.75 0.33
CA VAL A 90 -6.54 -8.72 1.36
C VAL A 90 -6.57 -9.30 2.77
N VAL A 91 -7.25 -10.42 2.98
CA VAL A 91 -7.39 -11.05 4.31
C VAL A 91 -6.05 -11.36 4.99
N PRO A 92 -5.08 -12.06 4.38
CA PRO A 92 -3.80 -12.33 5.03
C PRO A 92 -3.00 -11.05 5.30
N TYR A 93 -3.12 -10.04 4.43
CA TYR A 93 -2.50 -8.73 4.69
C TYR A 93 -3.08 -8.09 5.95
N VAL A 94 -4.41 -8.09 6.10
CA VAL A 94 -5.08 -7.57 7.30
C VAL A 94 -4.69 -8.38 8.54
N VAL A 95 -4.60 -9.70 8.44
CA VAL A 95 -4.18 -10.57 9.54
C VAL A 95 -2.75 -10.24 9.98
N VAL A 96 -1.80 -10.12 9.05
CA VAL A 96 -0.43 -9.71 9.37
C VAL A 96 -0.43 -8.31 9.98
N TYR A 97 -1.17 -7.37 9.40
CA TYR A 97 -1.25 -6.00 9.90
C TYR A 97 -1.78 -5.91 11.34
N VAL A 98 -2.77 -6.72 11.70
CA VAL A 98 -3.33 -6.76 13.08
C VAL A 98 -2.44 -7.52 14.06
N LEU A 99 -1.74 -8.56 13.60
CA LEU A 99 -0.87 -9.38 14.46
C LEU A 99 0.51 -8.75 14.68
N LEU A 100 1.12 -8.19 13.64
CA LEU A 100 2.45 -7.57 13.65
C LEU A 100 2.43 -6.05 13.84
N GLY A 101 1.32 -5.37 13.55
CA GLY A 101 1.22 -3.90 13.68
C GLY A 101 1.06 -3.39 15.11
N ARG A 102 1.41 -4.20 16.11
CA ARG A 102 1.38 -3.85 17.53
C ARG A 102 2.70 -3.22 17.96
#